data_AF-A0A415DQ30-F1
#
_entry.id   AF-A0A415DQ30-F1
#
_cell.length_a   1.000
_cell.length_b   1.000
_cell.length_c   1.000
_cell.angle_alpha   90.00
_cell.angle_beta   90.00
_cell.angle_gamma   90.00
#
_symmetry.space_group_name_H-M   'P 1'
#
loop_
_entity.id
_entity.type
_entity.pdbx_description
1 polymer ?
#
loop_
_entity_poly.entity_id
_entity_poly.type
_entity_poly.pdbx_seq_one_letter_code
_entity_poly.pdbx_strand_id
1 'polypeptide(L)'
;MKKIVRILGLLICIFFVGCESANDVPNGYIQTTEEGSSTLVLKGYESSSFGFSIFQPEGFNKPFYIKEKKFYGSAYRFAKVGLHGLSELTSLPEAGEWQESIDVTVGAAYWVRYASVEAFKYVKFRVAYIEGNDVGIEYIVDYIEERPNINANEVDEKISVAALEVPHLNSQNTYVDHYVTFADGSRVLNMAIEWNTVKKHAQWVAFAFDDITAWDKNVGRTNAWGVDLELPESMRTDNSYHTSDGFDRGHLCASEDRQYSKEANEQTFLYSNMSPQLNTFNGGFWMKLEARIQSWGYSVGSGTYTNVYVTKGGTLNELAANLVGADNISTTAEGYTIKGLACPKYYYMAVLAERDGTYQSIAFLVPHDGTLPKNPTAEDLQQYMVTVDRLEEKIQVDFFCNLPDDVENEVESYYDVNSWVW
;
A
#
# COMPACT_ATOMS: atom_id res chain seq x y z
N MET A 1 -69.62 -36.87 23.01
CA MET A 1 -69.59 -37.44 21.64
C MET A 1 -68.21 -38.10 21.47
N LYS A 2 -68.11 -39.42 21.29
CA LYS A 2 -68.12 -40.19 20.02
C LYS A 2 -66.83 -39.97 19.16
N LYS A 3 -66.04 -41.05 18.99
CA LYS A 3 -64.88 -41.23 18.07
C LYS A 3 -63.56 -40.52 18.48
N ILE A 4 -62.34 -41.02 18.21
CA ILE A 4 -61.74 -42.37 18.03
C ILE A 4 -60.17 -42.16 18.08
N VAL A 5 -59.34 -42.86 18.88
CA VAL A 5 -58.68 -44.18 18.60
C VAL A 5 -57.60 -44.07 17.50
N ARG A 6 -56.33 -44.55 17.60
CA ARG A 6 -55.68 -45.52 18.54
C ARG A 6 -54.13 -45.63 18.31
N ILE A 7 -53.40 -46.28 19.25
CA ILE A 7 -52.22 -47.20 19.05
C ILE A 7 -50.89 -46.60 18.53
N LEU A 8 -49.68 -47.03 18.96
CA LEU A 8 -49.20 -47.86 20.09
C LEU A 8 -47.76 -47.43 20.45
N GLY A 9 -47.23 -47.85 21.61
CA GLY A 9 -45.79 -48.00 21.81
C GLY A 9 -45.37 -49.47 21.67
N LEU A 10 -44.09 -49.73 21.41
CA LEU A 10 -43.49 -51.06 21.58
C LEU A 10 -42.06 -50.92 22.12
N LEU A 11 -41.65 -51.86 22.98
CA LEU A 11 -40.36 -51.89 23.67
C LEU A 11 -39.90 -53.35 23.73
N ILE A 12 -38.82 -53.69 23.01
CA ILE A 12 -38.20 -55.02 22.98
C ILE A 12 -36.68 -54.87 22.93
N CYS A 13 -35.94 -55.78 23.59
CA CYS A 13 -34.48 -55.81 23.67
C CYS A 13 -33.93 -57.20 23.28
N ILE A 14 -32.64 -57.29 22.88
CA ILE A 14 -31.75 -58.49 22.96
C ILE A 14 -32.16 -59.68 22.03
N PHE A 15 -31.30 -60.33 21.23
CA PHE A 15 -29.85 -60.22 20.89
C PHE A 15 -29.64 -60.89 19.49
N PHE A 16 -28.47 -61.20 18.88
CA PHE A 16 -27.05 -61.22 19.26
C PHE A 16 -26.14 -61.19 17.99
N VAL A 17 -24.80 -61.22 18.20
CA VAL A 17 -23.69 -61.64 17.31
C VAL A 17 -23.78 -61.47 15.78
N GLY A 18 -22.86 -60.66 15.24
CA GLY A 18 -22.25 -60.81 13.92
C GLY A 18 -20.90 -60.08 13.93
N CYS A 19 -19.79 -60.80 13.76
CA CYS A 19 -18.44 -60.23 13.85
C CYS A 19 -17.67 -60.51 12.56
N GLU A 20 -17.34 -59.45 11.82
CA GLU A 20 -16.39 -59.51 10.72
C GLU A 20 -15.67 -58.15 10.62
N SER A 21 -14.40 -58.17 10.21
CA SER A 21 -13.45 -57.09 10.50
C SER A 21 -13.20 -56.18 9.30
N ALA A 22 -13.69 -54.94 9.36
CA ALA A 22 -13.24 -53.82 8.54
C ALA A 22 -13.31 -52.52 9.35
N ASN A 23 -12.18 -52.09 9.93
CA ASN A 23 -12.04 -50.71 10.42
C ASN A 23 -11.68 -49.81 9.23
N ASP A 24 -12.63 -49.64 8.32
CA ASP A 24 -12.53 -48.66 7.23
C ASP A 24 -12.71 -47.26 7.83
N VAL A 25 -11.63 -46.75 8.44
CA VAL A 25 -11.49 -45.33 8.76
C VAL A 25 -11.44 -44.59 7.43
N PRO A 26 -12.38 -43.67 7.13
CA PRO A 26 -12.34 -42.93 5.88
C PRO A 26 -11.03 -42.14 5.76
N ASN A 27 -10.47 -42.12 4.56
CA ASN A 27 -9.27 -41.35 4.24
C ASN A 27 -9.40 -39.92 4.78
N GLY A 28 -8.51 -39.53 5.71
CA GLY A 28 -8.51 -38.18 6.29
C GLY A 28 -8.54 -38.05 7.80
N TYR A 29 -8.49 -39.13 8.60
CA TYR A 29 -8.25 -38.96 10.05
C TYR A 29 -6.82 -38.46 10.31
N ILE A 30 -6.71 -37.27 10.88
CA ILE A 30 -5.44 -36.63 11.27
C ILE A 30 -5.33 -36.72 12.79
N GLN A 31 -4.46 -37.62 13.27
CA GLN A 31 -4.13 -37.69 14.70
C GLN A 31 -3.30 -36.45 15.07
N THR A 32 -3.79 -35.63 16.00
CA THR A 32 -3.08 -34.47 16.52
C THR A 32 -1.89 -34.86 17.42
N THR A 33 -0.95 -33.94 17.53
CA THR A 33 0.32 -34.06 18.27
C THR A 33 0.56 -32.91 19.25
N GLU A 34 -0.28 -31.87 19.23
CA GLU A 34 -0.34 -30.82 20.26
C GLU A 34 -1.79 -30.53 20.66
N GLU A 35 -2.02 -30.20 21.93
CA GLU A 35 -3.36 -29.89 22.45
C GLU A 35 -3.82 -28.50 21.94
N GLY A 36 -5.11 -28.38 21.59
CA GLY A 36 -5.65 -27.16 20.98
C GLY A 36 -5.33 -26.98 19.49
N SER A 37 -4.52 -27.86 18.89
CA SER A 37 -4.28 -27.87 17.45
C SER A 37 -5.55 -28.13 16.63
N SER A 38 -5.59 -27.57 15.43
CA SER A 38 -6.65 -27.71 14.43
C SER A 38 -6.16 -28.53 13.24
N THR A 39 -7.09 -29.13 12.50
CA THR A 39 -6.77 -29.95 11.31
C THR A 39 -7.53 -29.48 10.07
N LEU A 40 -6.90 -29.61 8.90
CA LEU A 40 -7.46 -29.20 7.61
C LEU A 40 -6.95 -30.15 6.50
N VAL A 41 -7.65 -30.20 5.36
CA VAL A 41 -7.17 -30.85 4.14
C VAL A 41 -6.94 -29.79 3.06
N LEU A 42 -5.68 -29.57 2.70
CA LEU A 42 -5.30 -28.71 1.59
C LEU A 42 -5.35 -29.49 0.27
N LYS A 43 -5.83 -28.86 -0.80
CA LYS A 43 -6.00 -29.46 -2.13
C LYS A 43 -5.18 -28.71 -3.18
N GLY A 44 -4.63 -29.46 -4.13
CA GLY A 44 -3.84 -28.92 -5.26
C GLY A 44 -2.42 -29.48 -5.37
N TYR A 45 -2.08 -30.55 -4.63
CA TYR A 45 -0.74 -31.13 -4.63
C TYR A 45 -0.34 -31.81 -5.94
N GLU A 46 -1.24 -32.57 -6.58
CA GLU A 46 -0.97 -33.13 -7.92
C GLU A 46 -1.40 -32.17 -9.04
N SER A 47 -2.54 -31.49 -8.86
CA SER A 47 -2.96 -30.37 -9.72
C SER A 47 -4.15 -29.63 -9.11
N SER A 48 -4.17 -28.30 -9.20
CA SER A 48 -5.35 -27.49 -8.89
C SER A 48 -6.57 -27.85 -9.74
N SER A 49 -6.38 -28.48 -10.91
CA SER A 49 -7.48 -29.01 -11.74
C SER A 49 -8.23 -30.19 -11.12
N PHE A 50 -7.67 -30.82 -10.07
CA PHE A 50 -8.32 -31.87 -9.29
C PHE A 50 -8.86 -31.35 -7.95
N GLY A 51 -9.03 -30.02 -7.84
CA GLY A 51 -9.44 -29.33 -6.63
C GLY A 51 -8.33 -28.45 -6.07
N PHE A 52 -8.72 -27.35 -5.46
CA PHE A 52 -7.85 -26.34 -4.87
C PHE A 52 -8.44 -25.86 -3.55
N SER A 53 -7.61 -25.61 -2.55
CA SER A 53 -8.01 -24.92 -1.32
C SER A 53 -6.86 -24.12 -0.72
N ILE A 54 -7.20 -23.23 0.21
CA ILE A 54 -6.29 -22.27 0.84
C ILE A 54 -6.13 -22.58 2.33
N PHE A 55 -4.97 -22.21 2.88
CA PHE A 55 -4.78 -22.00 4.32
C PHE A 55 -5.00 -20.52 4.62
N GLN A 56 -6.06 -20.20 5.36
CA GLN A 56 -6.34 -18.87 5.87
C GLN A 56 -7.21 -18.98 7.14
N PRO A 57 -6.59 -19.11 8.34
CA PRO A 57 -7.30 -19.11 9.62
C PRO A 57 -7.93 -17.75 9.93
N GLU A 58 -8.76 -17.71 10.98
CA GLU A 58 -9.31 -16.45 11.51
C GLU A 58 -8.18 -15.48 11.90
N GLY A 59 -8.30 -14.21 11.50
CA GLY A 59 -7.28 -13.19 11.72
C GLY A 59 -6.10 -13.19 10.73
N PHE A 60 -6.16 -13.96 9.63
CA PHE A 60 -5.20 -13.93 8.52
C PHE A 60 -5.89 -13.35 7.28
N ASN A 61 -5.31 -12.30 6.68
CA ASN A 61 -5.97 -11.52 5.61
C ASN A 61 -5.53 -11.90 4.18
N LYS A 62 -4.40 -12.62 4.04
CA LYS A 62 -3.94 -13.20 2.77
C LYS A 62 -3.76 -14.72 2.98
N PRO A 63 -4.11 -15.59 2.02
CA PRO A 63 -3.92 -17.04 2.14
C PRO A 63 -2.50 -17.50 1.75
N PHE A 64 -2.14 -18.73 2.13
CA PHE A 64 -1.20 -19.54 1.36
C PHE A 64 -1.88 -20.80 0.79
N TYR A 65 -1.26 -21.42 -0.21
CA TYR A 65 -1.79 -22.60 -0.89
C TYR A 65 -0.68 -23.53 -1.36
N ILE A 66 -1.04 -24.65 -1.99
CA ILE A 66 -0.08 -25.57 -2.61
C ILE A 66 0.09 -25.22 -4.08
N LYS A 67 1.34 -25.02 -4.51
CA LYS A 67 1.74 -24.78 -5.90
C LYS A 67 2.97 -25.62 -6.20
N GLU A 68 2.93 -26.41 -7.28
CA GLU A 68 4.10 -27.20 -7.73
C GLU A 68 4.72 -28.07 -6.62
N LYS A 69 3.86 -28.67 -5.77
CA LYS A 69 4.21 -29.49 -4.60
C LYS A 69 4.97 -28.74 -3.48
N LYS A 70 4.92 -27.41 -3.49
CA LYS A 70 5.40 -26.51 -2.43
C LYS A 70 4.25 -25.76 -1.75
N PHE A 71 4.44 -25.36 -0.50
CA PHE A 71 3.64 -24.29 0.09
C PHE A 71 4.09 -22.93 -0.45
N TYR A 72 3.15 -22.04 -0.76
CA TYR A 72 3.40 -20.73 -1.37
C TYR A 72 2.35 -19.70 -0.96
N GLY A 73 2.78 -18.50 -0.57
CA GLY A 73 1.94 -17.32 -0.34
C GLY A 73 2.80 -16.07 -0.10
N SER A 74 2.44 -14.93 -0.68
CA SER A 74 3.27 -13.70 -0.68
C SER A 74 3.62 -13.23 0.74
N ALA A 75 2.61 -13.16 1.60
CA ALA A 75 2.70 -12.73 2.99
C ALA A 75 3.27 -13.79 3.96
N TYR A 76 3.85 -14.88 3.46
CA TYR A 76 4.31 -16.01 4.28
C TYR A 76 5.78 -16.33 4.06
N ARG A 77 6.44 -16.82 5.12
CA ARG A 77 7.73 -17.50 5.05
C ARG A 77 7.65 -18.83 5.82
N PHE A 78 8.38 -19.83 5.35
CA PHE A 78 8.30 -21.22 5.82
C PHE A 78 9.69 -21.74 6.18
N ALA A 79 9.82 -22.48 7.28
CA ALA A 79 11.04 -23.17 7.66
C ALA A 79 10.70 -24.60 8.11
N LYS A 80 11.38 -25.60 7.56
CA LYS A 80 11.12 -27.03 7.81
C LYS A 80 12.06 -27.56 8.89
N VAL A 81 11.51 -27.99 10.02
CA VAL A 81 12.29 -28.40 11.19
C VAL A 81 12.74 -29.87 11.08
N GLY A 82 11.85 -30.77 10.66
CA GLY A 82 12.14 -32.20 10.59
C GLY A 82 10.89 -33.07 10.62
N LEU A 83 11.03 -34.36 10.95
CA LEU A 83 9.92 -35.28 11.19
C LEU A 83 9.54 -35.24 12.68
N HIS A 84 8.59 -34.37 13.03
CA HIS A 84 8.21 -34.06 14.42
C HIS A 84 6.70 -33.90 14.57
N GLY A 85 6.18 -34.07 15.78
CA GLY A 85 4.90 -33.50 16.22
C GLY A 85 5.00 -31.99 16.46
N LEU A 86 3.86 -31.28 16.49
CA LEU A 86 3.84 -29.83 16.70
C LEU A 86 4.42 -29.42 18.07
N SER A 87 4.12 -30.21 19.11
CA SER A 87 4.60 -29.98 20.48
C SER A 87 6.12 -30.13 20.67
N GLU A 88 6.86 -30.58 19.66
CA GLU A 88 8.34 -30.61 19.65
C GLU A 88 8.94 -29.28 19.15
N LEU A 89 8.18 -28.44 18.44
CA LEU A 89 8.60 -27.14 17.92
C LEU A 89 8.67 -26.12 19.07
N THR A 90 9.77 -26.17 19.81
CA THR A 90 9.98 -25.42 21.07
C THR A 90 10.85 -24.16 20.92
N SER A 91 11.45 -23.95 19.75
CA SER A 91 12.22 -22.76 19.41
C SER A 91 12.02 -22.38 17.94
N LEU A 92 12.18 -21.09 17.64
CA LEU A 92 12.11 -20.54 16.28
C LEU A 92 13.31 -20.98 15.41
N PRO A 93 13.14 -20.98 14.07
CA PRO A 93 14.26 -21.06 13.12
C PRO A 93 15.11 -19.80 13.14
N GLU A 94 16.39 -19.93 12.82
CA GLU A 94 17.28 -18.78 12.60
C GLU A 94 16.83 -17.98 11.36
N ALA A 95 17.19 -16.68 11.31
CA ALA A 95 16.73 -15.77 10.26
C ALA A 95 17.02 -16.25 8.82
N GLY A 96 18.11 -17.01 8.62
CA GLY A 96 18.51 -17.58 7.33
C GLY A 96 17.82 -18.90 6.92
N GLU A 97 16.99 -19.50 7.78
CA GLU A 97 16.29 -20.77 7.47
C GLU A 97 14.93 -20.57 6.78
N TRP A 98 14.40 -19.34 6.87
CA TRP A 98 13.10 -18.94 6.34
C TRP A 98 13.09 -18.80 4.81
N GLN A 99 12.16 -19.48 4.15
CA GLN A 99 12.04 -19.56 2.69
C GLN A 99 10.66 -19.06 2.21
N GLU A 100 10.60 -18.51 1.00
CA GLU A 100 9.36 -18.00 0.38
C GLU A 100 8.41 -19.12 -0.08
N SER A 101 8.96 -20.30 -0.36
CA SER A 101 8.21 -21.52 -0.64
C SER A 101 9.03 -22.74 -0.23
N ILE A 102 8.36 -23.82 0.20
CA ILE A 102 9.03 -25.01 0.73
C ILE A 102 8.32 -26.30 0.32
N ASP A 103 9.08 -27.37 0.07
CA ASP A 103 8.56 -28.65 -0.43
C ASP A 103 7.65 -29.35 0.60
N VAL A 104 6.42 -29.67 0.19
CA VAL A 104 5.40 -30.34 1.01
C VAL A 104 5.82 -31.79 1.24
N THR A 105 6.52 -32.02 2.35
CA THR A 105 7.04 -33.31 2.78
C THR A 105 6.11 -33.96 3.81
N VAL A 106 5.67 -35.20 3.55
CA VAL A 106 4.85 -35.99 4.49
C VAL A 106 5.59 -36.31 5.79
N GLY A 107 4.86 -36.28 6.91
CA GLY A 107 5.37 -36.50 8.26
C GLY A 107 6.20 -35.34 8.84
N ALA A 108 6.49 -34.30 8.04
CA ALA A 108 7.34 -33.20 8.46
C ALA A 108 6.54 -32.07 9.13
N ALA A 109 7.20 -31.41 10.07
CA ALA A 109 6.74 -30.20 10.73
C ALA A 109 7.57 -28.97 10.29
N TYR A 110 6.90 -27.82 10.33
CA TYR A 110 7.34 -26.54 9.82
C TYR A 110 6.94 -25.45 10.81
N TRP A 111 7.79 -24.43 10.91
CA TRP A 111 7.36 -23.11 11.33
C TRP A 111 6.88 -22.33 10.10
N VAL A 112 5.78 -21.61 10.25
CA VAL A 112 5.23 -20.72 9.22
C VAL A 112 5.00 -19.34 9.83
N ARG A 113 5.71 -18.33 9.33
CA ARG A 113 5.53 -16.93 9.72
C ARG A 113 4.64 -16.25 8.69
N TYR A 114 3.49 -15.77 9.12
CA TYR A 114 2.68 -14.81 8.39
C TYR A 114 3.11 -13.40 8.75
N ALA A 115 3.19 -12.51 7.77
CA ALA A 115 3.37 -11.08 7.96
C ALA A 115 2.08 -10.33 7.63
N SER A 116 1.62 -9.53 8.58
CA SER A 116 0.60 -8.48 8.40
C SER A 116 1.22 -7.13 8.80
N VAL A 117 0.54 -6.02 8.50
CA VAL A 117 1.00 -4.68 8.90
C VAL A 117 1.22 -4.63 10.42
N GLU A 118 0.20 -5.01 11.19
CA GLU A 118 0.18 -4.95 12.66
C GLU A 118 1.15 -5.92 13.35
N ALA A 119 1.44 -7.08 12.74
CA ALA A 119 2.07 -8.19 13.44
C ALA A 119 2.66 -9.26 12.51
N PHE A 120 3.66 -9.99 13.02
CA PHE A 120 3.96 -11.35 12.59
C PHE A 120 3.11 -12.35 13.40
N LYS A 121 2.61 -13.40 12.74
CA LYS A 121 1.85 -14.48 13.37
C LYS A 121 2.51 -15.81 13.04
N TYR A 122 2.90 -16.55 14.07
CA TYR A 122 3.69 -17.77 13.93
C TYR A 122 2.84 -19.00 14.14
N VAL A 123 2.90 -19.92 13.18
CA VAL A 123 2.08 -21.13 13.12
C VAL A 123 3.00 -22.33 13.11
N LYS A 124 2.87 -23.21 14.10
CA LYS A 124 3.42 -24.57 14.04
C LYS A 124 2.52 -25.37 13.10
N PHE A 125 3.11 -26.07 12.14
CA PHE A 125 2.37 -26.68 11.04
C PHE A 125 2.97 -28.06 10.68
N ARG A 126 2.16 -29.09 10.48
CA ARG A 126 2.64 -30.46 10.19
C ARG A 126 1.80 -31.12 9.10
N VAL A 127 2.49 -31.78 8.16
CA VAL A 127 1.83 -32.58 7.11
C VAL A 127 1.67 -34.01 7.62
N ALA A 128 0.45 -34.40 7.96
CA ALA A 128 0.14 -35.73 8.46
C ALA A 128 0.12 -36.79 7.35
N TYR A 129 -0.45 -36.46 6.18
CA TYR A 129 -0.46 -37.35 5.01
C TYR A 129 -0.49 -36.56 3.69
N ILE A 130 -0.15 -37.25 2.61
CA ILE A 130 -0.34 -36.80 1.21
C ILE A 130 -0.99 -37.97 0.48
N GLU A 131 -2.20 -37.80 -0.05
CA GLU A 131 -2.91 -38.83 -0.80
C GLU A 131 -3.52 -38.22 -2.08
N GLY A 132 -2.93 -38.54 -3.22
CA GLY A 132 -3.31 -37.92 -4.49
C GLY A 132 -3.23 -36.39 -4.39
N ASN A 133 -4.35 -35.71 -4.65
CA ASN A 133 -4.38 -34.25 -4.62
C ASN A 133 -4.55 -33.64 -3.21
N ASP A 134 -4.76 -34.47 -2.19
CA ASP A 134 -5.16 -34.06 -0.84
C ASP A 134 -3.99 -34.17 0.15
N VAL A 135 -3.76 -33.11 0.91
CA VAL A 135 -2.70 -33.01 1.92
C VAL A 135 -3.35 -32.74 3.27
N GLY A 136 -3.35 -33.75 4.15
CA GLY A 136 -3.85 -33.62 5.50
C GLY A 136 -2.84 -32.89 6.37
N ILE A 137 -3.27 -31.79 6.99
CA ILE A 137 -2.44 -30.93 7.83
C ILE A 137 -2.99 -30.79 9.26
N GLU A 138 -2.07 -30.64 10.19
CA GLU A 138 -2.30 -30.21 11.57
C GLU A 138 -1.61 -28.86 11.78
N TYR A 139 -2.24 -27.93 12.49
CA TYR A 139 -1.64 -26.62 12.78
C TYR A 139 -2.12 -26.03 14.11
N ILE A 140 -1.31 -25.14 14.68
CA ILE A 140 -1.71 -24.25 15.78
C ILE A 140 -1.06 -22.88 15.57
N VAL A 141 -1.82 -21.80 15.79
CA VAL A 141 -1.28 -20.44 15.88
C VAL A 141 -0.67 -20.30 17.26
N ASP A 142 0.64 -20.21 17.34
CA ASP A 142 1.39 -20.41 18.59
C ASP A 142 1.63 -19.10 19.33
N TYR A 143 2.17 -18.10 18.63
CA TYR A 143 2.33 -16.75 19.17
C TYR A 143 2.18 -15.66 18.09
N ILE A 144 1.98 -14.43 18.56
CA ILE A 144 1.87 -13.21 17.76
C ILE A 144 2.94 -12.25 18.28
N GLU A 145 3.62 -11.58 17.35
CA GLU A 145 4.65 -10.58 17.59
C GLU A 145 4.17 -9.28 16.94
N GLU A 146 3.80 -8.30 17.76
CA GLU A 146 3.43 -6.96 17.28
C GLU A 146 4.62 -6.35 16.54
N ARG A 147 4.39 -5.83 15.33
CA ARG A 147 5.44 -5.15 14.56
C ARG A 147 5.53 -3.71 15.03
N PRO A 148 6.74 -3.19 15.29
CA PRO A 148 6.87 -1.80 15.65
C PRO A 148 6.48 -0.91 14.47
N ASN A 149 5.77 0.17 14.81
CA ASN A 149 5.79 1.40 14.03
C ASN A 149 6.06 2.52 15.05
N ILE A 150 7.26 3.09 15.02
CA ILE A 150 7.75 4.05 16.02
C ILE A 150 7.62 5.50 15.54
N ASN A 151 7.68 5.75 14.24
CA ASN A 151 7.52 7.07 13.59
C ASN A 151 6.13 7.28 12.96
N ALA A 152 5.16 6.41 13.20
CA ALA A 152 3.75 6.60 12.86
C ALA A 152 3.25 8.01 13.20
N ASN A 153 2.37 8.54 12.35
CA ASN A 153 1.61 9.73 12.72
C ASN A 153 0.61 9.39 13.84
N GLU A 154 0.68 10.13 14.95
CA GLU A 154 -0.32 10.03 16.02
C GLU A 154 -1.71 10.43 15.48
N VAL A 155 -2.69 9.52 15.56
CA VAL A 155 -4.05 9.76 15.06
C VAL A 155 -4.89 10.51 16.09
N ASP A 156 -5.33 11.72 15.73
CA ASP A 156 -6.15 12.59 16.57
C ASP A 156 -7.62 12.71 16.10
N GLU A 157 -8.03 13.85 15.54
CA GLU A 157 -9.32 14.10 14.90
C GLU A 157 -9.31 13.67 13.42
N LYS A 158 -8.14 13.66 12.77
CA LYS A 158 -8.01 13.40 11.32
C LYS A 158 -7.40 12.03 11.04
N ILE A 159 -8.26 11.00 10.92
CA ILE A 159 -7.84 9.60 10.64
C ILE A 159 -6.99 9.41 9.37
N SER A 160 -7.07 10.35 8.44
CA SER A 160 -6.27 10.45 7.21
C SER A 160 -4.76 10.60 7.45
N VAL A 161 -4.30 11.01 8.63
CA VAL A 161 -2.86 11.12 8.93
C VAL A 161 -2.15 9.75 8.95
N ALA A 162 -2.90 8.66 9.16
CA ALA A 162 -2.41 7.28 9.12
C ALA A 162 -2.48 6.63 7.72
N ALA A 163 -2.83 7.38 6.67
CA ALA A 163 -2.82 6.87 5.30
C ALA A 163 -1.38 6.70 4.80
N LEU A 164 -1.09 5.65 4.01
CA LEU A 164 0.29 5.32 3.63
C LEU A 164 0.92 6.38 2.71
N GLU A 165 0.13 7.16 1.95
CA GLU A 165 0.66 8.28 1.16
C GLU A 165 1.08 9.50 1.98
N VAL A 166 0.69 9.60 3.26
CA VAL A 166 0.91 10.76 4.12
C VAL A 166 2.25 10.62 4.88
N PRO A 167 3.22 11.51 4.63
CA PRO A 167 4.48 11.57 5.38
C PRO A 167 4.30 11.92 6.86
N HIS A 168 5.34 11.76 7.66
CA HIS A 168 5.37 12.18 9.05
C HIS A 168 5.10 13.69 9.18
N LEU A 169 4.16 14.06 10.06
CA LEU A 169 3.67 15.43 10.17
C LEU A 169 4.65 16.37 10.88
N ASN A 170 4.96 17.49 10.25
CA ASN A 170 5.69 18.56 10.88
C ASN A 170 4.76 19.45 11.72
N SER A 171 4.88 19.35 13.05
CA SER A 171 4.11 20.15 14.03
C SER A 171 4.17 21.69 13.86
N GLN A 172 5.04 22.23 13.02
CA GLN A 172 5.12 23.67 12.70
C GLN A 172 4.35 24.06 11.43
N ASN A 173 3.91 23.09 10.65
CA ASN A 173 3.09 23.26 9.45
C ASN A 173 1.59 23.06 9.80
N THR A 174 0.72 22.99 8.79
CA THR A 174 -0.73 22.81 8.98
C THR A 174 -1.26 21.74 8.03
N TYR A 175 -1.71 20.61 8.59
CA TYR A 175 -2.28 19.51 7.83
C TYR A 175 -3.75 19.77 7.47
N VAL A 176 -4.11 19.57 6.21
CA VAL A 176 -5.49 19.58 5.71
C VAL A 176 -5.75 18.38 4.79
N ASP A 177 -6.97 17.89 4.78
CA ASP A 177 -7.39 16.70 4.04
C ASP A 177 -8.71 16.95 3.30
N HIS A 178 -8.72 16.69 1.99
CA HIS A 178 -9.84 16.94 1.10
C HIS A 178 -10.48 15.62 0.70
N TYR A 179 -11.78 15.46 0.93
CA TYR A 179 -12.54 14.27 0.57
C TYR A 179 -13.53 14.56 -0.55
N VAL A 180 -13.83 13.54 -1.34
CA VAL A 180 -15.05 13.46 -2.15
C VAL A 180 -16.16 12.82 -1.32
N THR A 181 -17.39 13.33 -1.44
CA THR A 181 -18.56 12.74 -0.77
C THR A 181 -19.57 12.20 -1.79
N PHE A 182 -19.78 10.88 -1.79
CA PHE A 182 -20.69 10.22 -2.74
C PHE A 182 -22.16 10.30 -2.29
N ALA A 183 -23.07 9.99 -3.22
CA ALA A 183 -24.51 10.13 -3.02
C ALA A 183 -25.14 9.20 -1.96
N ASP A 184 -24.41 8.19 -1.52
CA ASP A 184 -24.76 7.30 -0.39
C ASP A 184 -24.23 7.79 0.97
N GLY A 185 -23.45 8.88 0.98
CA GLY A 185 -22.80 9.43 2.17
C GLY A 185 -21.42 8.84 2.46
N SER A 186 -20.91 7.92 1.64
CA SER A 186 -19.51 7.48 1.73
C SER A 186 -18.55 8.61 1.37
N ARG A 187 -17.36 8.61 1.99
CA ARG A 187 -16.30 9.60 1.78
C ARG A 187 -15.00 8.90 1.41
N VAL A 188 -14.30 9.42 0.41
CA VAL A 188 -12.99 8.92 -0.04
C VAL A 188 -12.00 10.08 -0.01
N LEU A 189 -10.82 9.84 0.57
CA LEU A 189 -9.74 10.81 0.61
C LEU A 189 -9.30 11.11 -0.83
N ASN A 190 -9.34 12.38 -1.23
CA ASN A 190 -8.94 12.80 -2.56
C ASN A 190 -7.46 13.21 -2.59
N MET A 191 -7.06 14.03 -1.63
CA MET A 191 -5.67 14.39 -1.36
C MET A 191 -5.54 14.94 0.07
N ALA A 192 -4.33 14.92 0.62
CA ALA A 192 -3.95 15.63 1.83
C ALA A 192 -2.80 16.60 1.53
N ILE A 193 -2.70 17.69 2.28
CA ILE A 193 -1.69 18.75 2.11
C ILE A 193 -1.12 19.13 3.48
N GLU A 194 0.20 19.12 3.60
CA GLU A 194 0.87 19.83 4.69
C GLU A 194 1.29 21.22 4.22
N TRP A 195 0.73 22.26 4.82
CA TRP A 195 0.95 23.65 4.43
C TRP A 195 1.99 24.36 5.30
N ASN A 196 3.06 24.88 4.67
CA ASN A 196 4.02 25.74 5.35
C ASN A 196 3.63 27.21 5.23
N THR A 197 3.05 27.75 6.30
CA THR A 197 2.55 29.13 6.37
C THR A 197 3.63 30.20 6.13
N VAL A 198 4.88 29.94 6.51
CA VAL A 198 6.01 30.89 6.34
C VAL A 198 6.46 30.95 4.88
N LYS A 199 6.33 29.85 4.14
CA LYS A 199 6.70 29.72 2.71
C LYS A 199 5.54 30.02 1.76
N LYS A 200 4.30 30.03 2.27
CA LYS A 200 3.04 30.11 1.49
C LYS A 200 3.00 29.04 0.40
N HIS A 201 3.32 27.82 0.79
CA HIS A 201 3.52 26.69 -0.11
C HIS A 201 3.28 25.39 0.66
N ALA A 202 2.74 24.37 0.00
CA ALA A 202 2.70 23.02 0.57
C ALA A 202 4.13 22.48 0.75
N GLN A 203 4.45 21.87 1.88
CA GLN A 203 5.65 21.04 2.00
C GLN A 203 5.52 19.87 1.02
N TRP A 204 4.36 19.20 1.05
CA TRP A 204 3.95 18.12 0.16
C TRP A 204 2.43 18.08 -0.05
N VAL A 205 2.01 17.37 -1.09
CA VAL A 205 0.62 16.95 -1.36
C VAL A 205 0.62 15.43 -1.58
N ALA A 206 -0.22 14.72 -0.84
CA ALA A 206 -0.30 13.26 -0.79
C ALA A 206 -1.63 12.74 -1.34
N PHE A 207 -1.62 11.63 -2.08
CA PHE A 207 -2.82 10.93 -2.56
C PHE A 207 -2.53 9.48 -2.99
N ALA A 208 -3.47 8.57 -2.77
CA ALA A 208 -3.43 7.20 -3.30
C ALA A 208 -4.20 7.02 -4.63
N PHE A 209 -3.78 6.01 -5.40
CA PHE A 209 -4.56 5.34 -6.43
C PHE A 209 -4.97 3.96 -5.89
N ASP A 210 -6.27 3.76 -5.71
CA ASP A 210 -6.93 2.56 -5.20
C ASP A 210 -8.03 2.09 -6.19
N ASP A 211 -8.89 1.13 -5.79
CA ASP A 211 -9.95 0.58 -6.65
C ASP A 211 -11.06 1.58 -7.02
N ILE A 212 -11.18 2.69 -6.29
CA ILE A 212 -12.14 3.78 -6.55
C ILE A 212 -11.47 4.89 -7.37
N THR A 213 -10.31 5.34 -6.95
CA THR A 213 -9.63 6.56 -7.40
C THR A 213 -8.75 6.35 -8.63
N ALA A 214 -8.31 5.12 -8.90
CA ALA A 214 -7.68 4.73 -10.16
C ALA A 214 -8.70 4.46 -11.28
N TRP A 215 -10.00 4.39 -10.97
CA TRP A 215 -11.05 4.07 -11.93
C TRP A 215 -11.65 5.33 -12.60
N ASP A 216 -12.51 5.10 -13.59
CA ASP A 216 -13.39 6.10 -14.23
C ASP A 216 -12.73 7.43 -14.66
N LYS A 217 -11.87 7.38 -15.69
CA LYS A 217 -11.19 8.57 -16.27
C LYS A 217 -12.10 9.47 -17.12
N ASN A 218 -13.38 9.58 -16.81
CA ASN A 218 -14.34 10.35 -17.61
C ASN A 218 -14.38 11.85 -17.26
N VAL A 219 -13.69 12.31 -16.21
CA VAL A 219 -13.59 13.75 -15.87
C VAL A 219 -12.34 14.38 -16.47
N GLY A 220 -12.56 15.29 -17.41
CA GLY A 220 -11.52 16.19 -17.92
C GLY A 220 -11.33 17.44 -17.07
N ARG A 221 -10.16 18.08 -17.25
CA ARG A 221 -9.67 19.28 -16.56
C ARG A 221 -10.73 20.37 -16.32
N THR A 222 -11.15 20.56 -15.07
CA THR A 222 -12.25 21.47 -14.70
C THR A 222 -11.87 22.95 -14.64
N ASN A 223 -10.64 23.30 -14.22
CA ASN A 223 -10.18 24.68 -14.01
C ASN A 223 -10.98 25.46 -12.93
N ALA A 224 -11.46 24.78 -11.90
CA ALA A 224 -12.25 25.35 -10.80
C ALA A 224 -11.39 26.07 -9.74
N TRP A 225 -10.59 27.04 -10.17
CA TRP A 225 -9.62 27.78 -9.33
C TRP A 225 -10.25 28.37 -8.06
N GLY A 226 -9.80 27.93 -6.88
CA GLY A 226 -10.38 28.31 -5.59
C GLY A 226 -9.35 28.49 -4.48
N VAL A 227 -9.71 29.25 -3.44
CA VAL A 227 -8.94 29.28 -2.19
C VAL A 227 -9.26 28.04 -1.36
N ASP A 228 -8.27 27.48 -0.67
CA ASP A 228 -8.48 26.33 0.20
C ASP A 228 -9.26 26.74 1.46
N LEU A 229 -10.42 26.13 1.70
CA LEU A 229 -11.27 26.47 2.84
C LEU A 229 -10.92 25.69 4.10
N GLU A 230 -10.20 24.57 4.00
CA GLU A 230 -9.69 23.83 5.16
C GLU A 230 -8.53 24.58 5.83
N LEU A 231 -7.74 25.34 5.06
CA LEU A 231 -6.74 26.24 5.62
C LEU A 231 -7.39 27.43 6.35
N PRO A 232 -6.86 27.87 7.51
CA PRO A 232 -7.22 29.13 8.15
C PRO A 232 -7.10 30.33 7.21
N GLU A 233 -8.02 31.30 7.30
CA GLU A 233 -8.12 32.42 6.36
C GLU A 233 -6.81 33.22 6.19
N SER A 234 -6.04 33.39 7.27
CA SER A 234 -4.73 34.07 7.27
C SER A 234 -3.62 33.34 6.52
N MET A 235 -3.80 32.05 6.20
CA MET A 235 -2.83 31.20 5.51
C MET A 235 -3.10 31.07 4.01
N ARG A 236 -4.31 31.42 3.55
CA ARG A 236 -4.79 31.15 2.19
C ARG A 236 -4.06 31.97 1.12
N THR A 237 -3.61 31.29 0.07
CA THR A 237 -3.21 31.88 -1.21
C THR A 237 -4.41 32.04 -2.14
N ASP A 238 -4.31 32.98 -3.09
CA ASP A 238 -5.32 33.24 -4.11
C ASP A 238 -4.68 33.66 -5.45
N ASN A 239 -5.49 33.94 -6.47
CA ASN A 239 -5.02 34.31 -7.80
C ASN A 239 -4.12 35.56 -7.84
N SER A 240 -4.18 36.46 -6.84
CA SER A 240 -3.31 37.65 -6.77
C SER A 240 -1.84 37.26 -6.54
N TYR A 241 -1.60 36.09 -5.92
CA TYR A 241 -0.26 35.54 -5.68
C TYR A 241 0.39 34.91 -6.91
N HIS A 242 -0.38 34.53 -7.94
CA HIS A 242 0.12 33.84 -9.15
C HIS A 242 -0.08 34.64 -10.45
N THR A 243 -0.53 35.89 -10.37
CA THR A 243 -0.85 36.72 -11.55
C THR A 243 0.32 37.62 -11.93
N SER A 244 0.87 37.42 -13.13
CA SER A 244 1.96 38.23 -13.70
C SER A 244 3.22 38.24 -12.83
N ASP A 245 3.64 37.08 -12.32
CA ASP A 245 4.86 36.91 -11.51
C ASP A 245 6.01 36.16 -12.21
N GLY A 246 5.79 35.73 -13.46
CA GLY A 246 6.76 35.02 -14.30
C GLY A 246 6.57 33.50 -14.37
N PHE A 247 5.67 32.92 -13.57
CA PHE A 247 5.57 31.47 -13.39
C PHE A 247 4.18 30.92 -13.70
N ASP A 248 4.11 29.64 -14.05
CA ASP A 248 2.86 28.89 -14.13
C ASP A 248 2.35 28.55 -12.73
N ARG A 249 1.03 28.37 -12.64
CA ARG A 249 0.38 27.64 -11.54
C ARG A 249 0.58 26.14 -11.73
N GLY A 250 1.81 25.70 -11.53
CA GLY A 250 2.19 24.29 -11.53
C GLY A 250 1.44 23.56 -10.43
N HIS A 251 0.84 22.42 -10.75
CA HIS A 251 0.13 21.61 -9.76
C HIS A 251 1.13 20.73 -9.00
N LEU A 252 0.84 20.40 -7.75
CA LEU A 252 1.52 19.30 -7.06
C LEU A 252 0.76 18.00 -7.30
N CYS A 253 -0.49 17.88 -6.87
CA CYS A 253 -1.43 16.89 -7.38
C CYS A 253 -2.07 17.39 -8.68
N ALA A 254 -1.81 16.72 -9.81
CA ALA A 254 -2.27 17.13 -11.13
C ALA A 254 -3.78 16.88 -11.31
N SER A 255 -4.40 17.67 -12.19
CA SER A 255 -5.79 17.43 -12.60
C SER A 255 -5.95 16.06 -13.28
N GLU A 256 -4.89 15.61 -13.95
CA GLU A 256 -4.75 14.31 -14.59
C GLU A 256 -4.38 13.17 -13.60
N ASP A 257 -4.16 13.45 -12.31
CA ASP A 257 -4.11 12.43 -11.27
C ASP A 257 -5.54 12.09 -10.78
N ARG A 258 -6.41 13.10 -10.59
CA ARG A 258 -7.73 12.97 -9.96
C ARG A 258 -8.87 13.13 -10.99
N GLN A 259 -9.23 12.03 -11.66
CA GLN A 259 -10.26 12.01 -12.72
C GLN A 259 -11.52 11.17 -12.42
N TYR A 260 -11.54 10.42 -11.32
CA TYR A 260 -12.66 9.53 -10.93
C TYR A 260 -13.95 10.26 -10.51
N SER A 261 -13.89 11.57 -10.26
CA SER A 261 -15.03 12.38 -9.80
C SER A 261 -14.83 13.85 -10.19
N LYS A 262 -15.95 14.57 -10.42
CA LYS A 262 -15.88 16.02 -10.72
C LYS A 262 -15.35 16.80 -9.52
N GLU A 263 -15.84 16.48 -8.32
CA GLU A 263 -15.38 17.08 -7.06
C GLU A 263 -13.89 16.79 -6.83
N ALA A 264 -13.44 15.57 -7.11
CA ALA A 264 -12.03 15.18 -7.03
C ALA A 264 -11.14 16.09 -7.91
N ASN A 265 -11.58 16.31 -9.15
CA ASN A 265 -10.86 17.12 -10.11
C ASN A 265 -10.89 18.62 -9.75
N GLU A 266 -12.02 19.13 -9.26
CA GLU A 266 -12.16 20.54 -8.86
C GLU A 266 -11.26 20.89 -7.67
N GLN A 267 -11.09 19.96 -6.71
CA GLN A 267 -10.18 20.12 -5.58
C GLN A 267 -8.70 20.26 -6.01
N THR A 268 -8.28 19.70 -7.15
CA THR A 268 -6.89 19.90 -7.66
C THR A 268 -6.60 21.37 -8.03
N PHE A 269 -7.60 22.24 -8.15
CA PHE A 269 -7.45 23.66 -8.49
C PHE A 269 -7.37 24.61 -7.28
N LEU A 270 -7.28 24.06 -6.07
CA LEU A 270 -7.05 24.86 -4.86
C LEU A 270 -5.64 25.48 -4.87
N TYR A 271 -5.53 26.76 -4.49
CA TYR A 271 -4.23 27.47 -4.45
C TYR A 271 -3.24 26.93 -3.40
N SER A 272 -3.67 26.06 -2.49
CA SER A 272 -2.79 25.28 -1.60
C SER A 272 -1.99 24.21 -2.34
N ASN A 273 -2.55 23.66 -3.43
CA ASN A 273 -1.94 22.66 -4.32
C ASN A 273 -1.06 23.29 -5.42
N MET A 274 -0.85 24.62 -5.40
CA MET A 274 -0.17 25.35 -6.47
C MET A 274 1.26 25.76 -6.11
N SER A 275 2.16 25.58 -7.06
CA SER A 275 3.57 25.93 -6.96
C SER A 275 4.02 26.82 -8.15
N PRO A 276 4.91 27.82 -7.96
CA PRO A 276 5.41 28.63 -9.05
C PRO A 276 6.45 27.86 -9.89
N GLN A 277 6.02 27.33 -11.04
CA GLN A 277 6.86 26.53 -11.95
C GLN A 277 7.20 27.28 -13.24
N LEU A 278 8.37 27.02 -13.83
CA LEU A 278 8.70 27.44 -15.19
C LEU A 278 7.82 26.71 -16.21
N ASN A 279 7.30 27.44 -17.22
CA ASN A 279 6.39 26.83 -18.22
C ASN A 279 7.03 25.69 -19.04
N THR A 280 8.34 25.76 -19.31
CA THR A 280 9.06 24.66 -19.99
C THR A 280 9.30 23.44 -19.10
N PHE A 281 9.33 23.64 -17.78
CA PHE A 281 9.41 22.56 -16.78
C PHE A 281 8.03 21.91 -16.60
N ASN A 282 7.03 22.71 -16.20
CA ASN A 282 5.63 22.32 -15.99
C ASN A 282 5.04 21.60 -17.21
N GLY A 283 4.84 22.33 -18.31
CA GLY A 283 4.29 21.81 -19.57
C GLY A 283 5.30 21.05 -20.44
N GLY A 284 6.29 20.41 -19.82
CA GLY A 284 7.38 19.70 -20.46
C GLY A 284 7.82 18.51 -19.62
N PHE A 285 8.98 18.61 -18.98
CA PHE A 285 9.56 17.50 -18.20
C PHE A 285 8.65 17.01 -17.07
N TRP A 286 8.09 17.92 -16.28
CA TRP A 286 7.26 17.59 -15.11
C TRP A 286 5.99 16.83 -15.53
N MET A 287 5.19 17.39 -16.45
CA MET A 287 4.02 16.72 -17.04
C MET A 287 4.34 15.32 -17.60
N LYS A 288 5.55 15.06 -18.10
CA LYS A 288 5.95 13.71 -18.58
C LYS A 288 6.31 12.76 -17.44
N LEU A 289 6.88 13.25 -16.34
CA LEU A 289 7.04 12.47 -15.12
C LEU A 289 5.67 12.18 -14.47
N GLU A 290 4.78 13.15 -14.40
CA GLU A 290 3.40 12.96 -13.92
C GLU A 290 2.66 11.89 -14.72
N ALA A 291 2.74 11.95 -16.06
CA ALA A 291 2.19 10.92 -16.93
C ALA A 291 2.78 9.51 -16.68
N ARG A 292 4.04 9.41 -16.21
CA ARG A 292 4.63 8.13 -15.78
C ARG A 292 3.98 7.63 -14.50
N ILE A 293 3.89 8.47 -13.47
CA ILE A 293 3.28 8.07 -12.18
C ILE A 293 1.80 7.73 -12.36
N GLN A 294 1.07 8.50 -13.16
CA GLN A 294 -0.30 8.21 -13.58
C GLN A 294 -0.40 6.85 -14.29
N SER A 295 0.56 6.48 -15.15
CA SER A 295 0.55 5.16 -15.80
C SER A 295 0.67 4.01 -14.80
N TRP A 296 1.40 4.21 -13.70
CA TRP A 296 1.54 3.23 -12.62
C TRP A 296 0.29 3.22 -11.73
N GLY A 297 -0.18 4.37 -11.25
CA GLY A 297 -1.39 4.48 -10.43
C GLY A 297 -2.61 3.91 -11.11
N TYR A 298 -2.84 4.27 -12.37
CA TYR A 298 -3.95 3.74 -13.16
C TYR A 298 -3.80 2.26 -13.57
N SER A 299 -2.65 1.63 -13.31
CA SER A 299 -2.50 0.17 -13.51
C SER A 299 -3.08 -0.67 -12.36
N VAL A 300 -3.51 -0.03 -11.26
CA VAL A 300 -4.39 -0.64 -10.25
C VAL A 300 -5.68 -1.14 -10.89
N GLY A 301 -6.28 -0.33 -11.77
CA GLY A 301 -7.47 -0.72 -12.55
C GLY A 301 -7.25 -1.86 -13.56
N SER A 302 -6.00 -2.31 -13.76
CA SER A 302 -5.66 -3.52 -14.53
C SER A 302 -5.14 -4.68 -13.67
N GLY A 303 -5.12 -4.53 -12.34
CA GLY A 303 -4.55 -5.52 -11.41
C GLY A 303 -3.03 -5.67 -11.50
N THR A 304 -2.32 -4.65 -12.03
CA THR A 304 -0.84 -4.65 -12.08
C THR A 304 -0.24 -4.34 -10.71
N TYR A 305 -0.86 -3.40 -10.00
CA TYR A 305 -0.64 -3.14 -8.57
C TYR A 305 -1.98 -3.30 -7.84
N THR A 306 -1.93 -3.45 -6.52
CA THR A 306 -3.10 -3.45 -5.64
C THR A 306 -3.47 -2.02 -5.25
N ASN A 307 -2.46 -1.20 -4.92
CA ASN A 307 -2.57 0.22 -4.60
C ASN A 307 -1.28 0.94 -5.04
N VAL A 308 -1.35 2.25 -5.32
CA VAL A 308 -0.16 3.11 -5.52
C VAL A 308 -0.30 4.42 -4.76
N TYR A 309 0.52 4.62 -3.75
CA TYR A 309 0.57 5.79 -2.87
C TYR A 309 1.58 6.80 -3.43
N VAL A 310 1.21 8.08 -3.47
CA VAL A 310 2.00 9.12 -4.14
C VAL A 310 2.06 10.38 -3.29
N THR A 311 3.27 10.85 -3.03
CA THR A 311 3.54 12.14 -2.39
C THR A 311 4.33 13.02 -3.35
N LYS A 312 3.81 14.21 -3.68
CA LYS A 312 4.47 15.18 -4.58
C LYS A 312 4.75 16.49 -3.85
N GLY A 313 5.87 17.15 -4.16
CA GLY A 313 6.22 18.41 -3.50
C GLY A 313 7.38 19.15 -4.15
N GLY A 314 7.86 20.19 -3.46
CA GLY A 314 9.04 20.95 -3.86
C GLY A 314 9.86 21.39 -2.66
N THR A 315 11.18 21.49 -2.81
CA THR A 315 12.11 21.80 -1.72
C THR A 315 11.84 23.18 -1.11
N LEU A 316 11.39 23.22 0.15
CA LEU A 316 11.22 24.48 0.90
C LEU A 316 12.47 24.89 1.70
N ASN A 317 13.39 23.95 1.93
CA ASN A 317 14.72 24.18 2.49
C ASN A 317 15.70 24.80 1.44
N GLU A 318 15.56 24.45 0.17
CA GLU A 318 16.31 25.02 -0.96
C GLU A 318 15.38 25.65 -2.01
N LEU A 319 15.43 26.99 -2.12
CA LEU A 319 14.63 27.75 -3.09
C LEU A 319 15.46 28.20 -4.30
N ALA A 320 14.80 28.39 -5.44
CA ALA A 320 15.42 28.77 -6.71
C ALA A 320 15.72 30.27 -6.75
N ALA A 321 16.89 30.67 -6.26
CA ALA A 321 17.33 32.06 -6.24
C ALA A 321 17.65 32.63 -7.64
N ASN A 322 17.11 33.81 -7.98
CA ASN A 322 17.29 34.51 -9.25
C ASN A 322 16.90 33.68 -10.50
N LEU A 323 15.94 32.76 -10.37
CA LEU A 323 15.41 31.97 -11.47
C LEU A 323 14.58 32.86 -12.39
N VAL A 324 14.94 32.92 -13.68
CA VAL A 324 14.28 33.79 -14.67
C VAL A 324 13.09 33.06 -15.29
N GLY A 325 11.89 33.58 -15.05
CA GLY A 325 10.64 33.11 -15.63
C GLY A 325 10.24 33.86 -16.91
N ALA A 326 8.95 33.80 -17.24
CA ALA A 326 8.36 34.54 -18.34
C ALA A 326 8.53 36.06 -18.19
N ASP A 327 8.52 36.77 -19.31
CA ASP A 327 8.70 38.23 -19.42
C ASP A 327 9.98 38.80 -18.76
N ASN A 328 10.97 37.93 -18.47
CA ASN A 328 12.18 38.18 -17.68
C ASN A 328 11.91 38.52 -16.19
N ILE A 329 10.70 38.26 -15.69
CA ILE A 329 10.40 38.36 -14.27
C ILE A 329 11.14 37.22 -13.57
N SER A 330 11.87 37.54 -12.50
CA SER A 330 12.73 36.59 -11.80
C SER A 330 12.35 36.46 -10.34
N THR A 331 12.69 35.33 -9.72
CA THR A 331 12.65 35.21 -8.25
C THR A 331 13.70 36.10 -7.59
N THR A 332 13.53 36.38 -6.30
CA THR A 332 14.52 37.12 -5.50
C THR A 332 15.80 36.29 -5.24
N ALA A 333 16.81 36.91 -4.63
CA ALA A 333 18.03 36.22 -4.21
C ALA A 333 17.77 35.14 -3.12
N GLU A 334 16.63 35.22 -2.45
CA GLU A 334 16.14 34.27 -1.45
C GLU A 334 15.19 33.20 -2.06
N GLY A 335 14.89 33.30 -3.37
CA GLY A 335 14.10 32.32 -4.11
C GLY A 335 12.58 32.45 -3.96
N TYR A 336 12.06 33.65 -3.74
CA TYR A 336 10.62 33.94 -3.74
C TYR A 336 10.18 34.62 -5.06
N THR A 337 8.96 34.38 -5.52
CA THR A 337 8.40 35.16 -6.66
C THR A 337 8.13 36.60 -6.25
N ILE A 338 7.89 37.50 -7.22
CA ILE A 338 7.58 38.91 -6.93
C ILE A 338 6.24 39.10 -6.17
N LYS A 339 5.49 38.03 -5.91
CA LYS A 339 4.29 38.01 -5.06
C LYS A 339 4.50 37.38 -3.68
N GLY A 340 5.72 36.92 -3.38
CA GLY A 340 6.08 36.34 -2.09
C GLY A 340 5.67 34.88 -1.90
N LEU A 341 5.49 34.12 -2.98
CA LEU A 341 5.44 32.66 -2.92
C LEU A 341 6.87 32.09 -2.94
N ALA A 342 7.15 31.07 -2.14
CA ALA A 342 8.40 30.32 -2.26
C ALA A 342 8.44 29.57 -3.62
N CYS A 343 9.58 29.63 -4.33
CA CYS A 343 9.80 28.91 -5.57
C CYS A 343 10.84 27.79 -5.33
N PRO A 344 10.43 26.50 -5.31
CA PRO A 344 11.34 25.37 -5.11
C PRO A 344 12.51 25.32 -6.10
N LYS A 345 13.70 24.91 -5.61
CA LYS A 345 14.88 24.60 -6.44
C LYS A 345 14.83 23.19 -7.04
N TYR A 346 14.16 22.26 -6.38
CA TYR A 346 13.86 20.93 -6.89
C TYR A 346 12.39 20.61 -6.65
N TYR A 347 11.79 19.86 -7.56
CA TYR A 347 10.51 19.18 -7.35
C TYR A 347 10.75 17.70 -7.16
N TYR A 348 9.88 17.07 -6.37
CA TYR A 348 10.04 15.67 -6.02
C TYR A 348 8.73 14.90 -6.07
N MET A 349 8.85 13.59 -6.27
CA MET A 349 7.77 12.63 -6.10
C MET A 349 8.33 11.44 -5.33
N ALA A 350 7.67 11.02 -4.25
CA ALA A 350 7.85 9.71 -3.64
C ALA A 350 6.66 8.82 -4.04
N VAL A 351 6.91 7.57 -4.40
CA VAL A 351 5.89 6.63 -4.85
C VAL A 351 6.12 5.27 -4.21
N LEU A 352 5.08 4.71 -3.60
CA LEU A 352 5.04 3.36 -3.03
C LEU A 352 3.94 2.57 -3.73
N ALA A 353 4.25 1.38 -4.26
CA ALA A 353 3.27 0.50 -4.88
C ALA A 353 3.10 -0.80 -4.10
N GLU A 354 1.86 -1.18 -3.77
CA GLU A 354 1.54 -2.52 -3.27
C GLU A 354 1.33 -3.47 -4.46
N ARG A 355 1.88 -4.69 -4.38
CA ARG A 355 1.42 -5.86 -5.14
C ARG A 355 1.24 -7.03 -4.18
N ASP A 356 0.02 -7.55 -4.08
CA ASP A 356 -0.29 -8.79 -3.35
C ASP A 356 0.14 -8.81 -1.85
N GLY A 357 0.24 -7.64 -1.21
CA GLY A 357 0.75 -7.47 0.16
C GLY A 357 2.26 -7.37 0.29
N THR A 358 2.99 -7.21 -0.82
CA THR A 358 4.39 -6.77 -0.87
C THR A 358 4.45 -5.34 -1.38
N TYR A 359 5.46 -4.59 -0.96
CA TYR A 359 5.62 -3.17 -1.31
C TYR A 359 6.94 -2.94 -2.07
N GLN A 360 6.96 -1.90 -2.91
CA GLN A 360 8.17 -1.38 -3.55
C GLN A 360 8.09 0.15 -3.63
N SER A 361 9.23 0.84 -3.44
CA SER A 361 9.28 2.31 -3.58
C SER A 361 10.04 2.75 -4.83
N ILE A 362 9.86 4.03 -5.19
CA ILE A 362 10.78 4.82 -6.01
C ILE A 362 10.56 6.30 -5.70
N ALA A 363 11.65 7.06 -5.64
CA ALA A 363 11.59 8.51 -5.51
C ALA A 363 12.26 9.22 -6.69
N PHE A 364 11.84 10.46 -6.96
CA PHE A 364 12.40 11.34 -7.98
C PHE A 364 12.76 12.69 -7.37
N LEU A 365 13.92 13.23 -7.76
CA LEU A 365 14.38 14.57 -7.36
C LEU A 365 14.84 15.35 -8.60
N VAL A 366 13.93 16.14 -9.16
CA VAL A 366 14.13 16.84 -10.43
C VAL A 366 14.52 18.31 -10.17
N PRO A 367 15.62 18.83 -10.74
CA PRO A 367 15.95 20.25 -10.62
C PRO A 367 14.91 21.11 -11.33
N HIS A 368 14.54 22.24 -10.74
CA HIS A 368 13.63 23.21 -11.34
C HIS A 368 14.35 24.03 -12.43
N ASP A 369 14.68 23.36 -13.53
CA ASP A 369 15.50 23.89 -14.62
C ASP A 369 14.68 23.94 -15.92
N GLY A 370 14.60 25.14 -16.52
CA GLY A 370 13.87 25.36 -17.77
C GLY A 370 14.55 24.81 -19.02
N THR A 371 15.77 24.26 -18.91
CA THR A 371 16.56 23.66 -20.00
C THR A 371 16.38 22.15 -20.14
N LEU A 372 15.67 21.49 -19.20
CA LEU A 372 15.33 20.07 -19.30
C LEU A 372 14.56 19.75 -20.60
N PRO A 373 14.69 18.52 -21.15
CA PRO A 373 14.00 18.16 -22.38
C PRO A 373 12.48 18.30 -22.23
N LYS A 374 11.81 18.90 -23.23
CA LYS A 374 10.35 19.07 -23.21
C LYS A 374 9.58 17.76 -23.42
N ASN A 375 10.21 16.74 -24.00
CA ASN A 375 9.68 15.40 -24.15
C ASN A 375 10.79 14.39 -23.77
N PRO A 376 11.07 14.20 -22.46
CA PRO A 376 11.98 13.16 -22.00
C PRO A 376 11.57 11.77 -22.49
N THR A 377 12.56 10.91 -22.73
CA THR A 377 12.37 9.46 -22.82
C THR A 377 12.23 8.82 -21.43
N ALA A 378 12.11 7.49 -21.34
CA ALA A 378 12.17 6.80 -20.05
C ALA A 378 13.54 7.00 -19.38
N GLU A 379 14.62 6.92 -20.16
CA GLU A 379 16.01 7.10 -19.74
C GLU A 379 16.30 8.54 -19.28
N ASP A 380 15.61 9.54 -19.83
CA ASP A 380 15.67 10.94 -19.35
C ASP A 380 14.97 11.11 -18.00
N LEU A 381 13.87 10.40 -17.74
CA LEU A 381 13.21 10.40 -16.42
C LEU A 381 14.05 9.63 -15.38
N GLN A 382 14.63 8.50 -15.78
CA GLN A 382 15.45 7.62 -14.93
C GLN A 382 16.69 8.33 -14.35
N GLN A 383 17.23 9.35 -15.04
CA GLN A 383 18.37 10.14 -14.56
C GLN A 383 18.11 10.91 -13.24
N TYR A 384 16.85 11.03 -12.81
CA TYR A 384 16.45 11.75 -11.59
C TYR A 384 15.88 10.85 -10.50
N MET A 385 15.99 9.53 -10.64
CA MET A 385 15.61 8.55 -9.61
C MET A 385 16.54 8.61 -8.40
N VAL A 386 15.97 8.48 -7.21
CA VAL A 386 16.66 8.35 -5.93
C VAL A 386 15.96 7.31 -5.05
N THR A 387 16.66 6.80 -4.05
CA THR A 387 16.04 6.07 -2.93
C THR A 387 15.22 7.04 -2.08
N VAL A 388 14.29 6.53 -1.27
CA VAL A 388 13.46 7.43 -0.44
C VAL A 388 14.35 8.05 0.64
N ASP A 389 15.21 7.29 1.34
CA ASP A 389 16.27 7.77 2.24
C ASP A 389 16.96 9.04 1.72
N ARG A 390 17.31 9.02 0.42
CA ARG A 390 18.11 10.06 -0.23
C ARG A 390 17.28 11.28 -0.61
N LEU A 391 15.96 11.12 -0.76
CA LEU A 391 15.02 12.23 -0.79
C LEU A 391 14.85 12.83 0.62
N GLU A 392 14.72 12.01 1.66
CA GLU A 392 14.55 12.46 3.06
C GLU A 392 15.75 13.29 3.55
N GLU A 393 16.96 12.74 3.41
CA GLU A 393 18.22 13.42 3.72
C GLU A 393 18.29 14.79 3.02
N LYS A 394 17.73 14.87 1.81
CA LYS A 394 17.73 16.07 0.99
C LYS A 394 16.65 17.09 1.39
N ILE A 395 15.46 16.67 1.82
CA ILE A 395 14.30 17.58 2.01
C ILE A 395 13.83 17.74 3.45
N GLN A 396 14.25 16.84 4.35
CA GLN A 396 13.85 16.76 5.76
C GLN A 396 12.34 16.55 5.93
N VAL A 397 11.86 15.50 5.28
CA VAL A 397 10.53 14.90 5.40
C VAL A 397 10.77 13.38 5.47
N ASP A 398 10.10 12.74 6.42
CA ASP A 398 10.07 11.30 6.67
C ASP A 398 8.80 10.77 5.96
N PHE A 399 8.95 9.90 4.96
CA PHE A 399 7.88 9.37 4.09
C PHE A 399 7.42 8.00 4.55
N PHE A 400 6.23 7.59 4.09
CA PHE A 400 5.67 6.25 4.28
C PHE A 400 5.63 5.71 5.74
N CYS A 401 5.89 6.55 6.75
CA CYS A 401 5.96 6.32 8.20
C CYS A 401 4.78 5.56 8.85
N ASN A 402 3.70 5.35 8.10
CA ASN A 402 2.55 4.55 8.52
C ASN A 402 2.71 3.05 8.14
N LEU A 403 3.78 2.69 7.41
CA LEU A 403 4.31 1.34 7.29
C LEU A 403 5.01 0.92 8.60
N PRO A 404 5.09 -0.38 8.93
CA PRO A 404 5.88 -0.83 10.07
C PRO A 404 7.38 -0.66 9.81
N ASP A 405 8.17 -0.33 10.84
CA ASP A 405 9.59 0.05 10.75
C ASP A 405 10.38 -0.89 9.81
N ASP A 406 10.17 -2.20 9.94
CA ASP A 406 10.94 -3.23 9.22
C ASP A 406 10.60 -3.35 7.73
N VAL A 407 9.44 -2.86 7.29
CA VAL A 407 9.06 -2.77 5.86
C VAL A 407 9.37 -1.40 5.28
N GLU A 408 9.22 -0.33 6.06
CA GLU A 408 9.69 1.02 5.71
C GLU A 408 11.19 0.99 5.37
N ASN A 409 12.02 0.61 6.34
CA ASN A 409 13.49 0.56 6.19
C ASN A 409 13.93 -0.38 5.04
N GLU A 410 13.12 -1.39 4.68
CA GLU A 410 13.37 -2.23 3.49
C GLU A 410 13.06 -1.47 2.19
N VAL A 411 11.85 -0.90 2.05
CA VAL A 411 11.41 -0.30 0.76
C VAL A 411 12.07 1.04 0.46
N GLU A 412 12.49 1.79 1.47
CA GLU A 412 13.02 3.15 1.28
C GLU A 412 14.48 3.15 0.86
N SER A 413 15.26 2.21 1.41
CA SER A 413 16.71 2.11 1.22
C SER A 413 17.15 1.74 -0.20
N TYR A 414 16.25 1.23 -1.04
CA TYR A 414 16.56 0.76 -2.39
C TYR A 414 15.35 0.81 -3.35
N TYR A 415 15.63 1.08 -4.63
CA TYR A 415 14.66 0.92 -5.74
C TYR A 415 15.23 0.00 -6.83
N ASP A 416 14.43 -0.95 -7.32
CA ASP A 416 14.75 -1.68 -8.56
C ASP A 416 14.07 -1.01 -9.75
N VAL A 417 14.84 -0.41 -10.65
CA VAL A 417 14.32 0.18 -11.89
C VAL A 417 13.53 -0.82 -12.75
N ASN A 418 13.82 -2.12 -12.64
CA ASN A 418 13.20 -3.18 -13.43
C ASN A 418 11.84 -3.65 -12.89
N SER A 419 11.49 -3.31 -11.64
CA SER A 419 10.19 -3.65 -11.04
C SER A 419 9.08 -2.65 -11.39
N TRP A 420 9.43 -1.56 -12.10
CA TRP A 420 8.53 -0.53 -12.59
C TRP A 420 8.32 -0.61 -14.12
N VAL A 421 7.13 -0.24 -14.59
CA VAL A 421 6.78 -0.31 -16.02
C VAL A 421 7.17 0.99 -16.74
N TRP A 422 8.25 0.93 -17.52
CA TRP A 422 8.79 2.05 -18.31
C TRP A 422 8.23 2.15 -19.73
#